data_AF-A0A4P5QIY9-F1
#
_entry.id   AF-A0A4P5QIY9-F1
#
_cell.length_a   1.000
_cell.length_b   1.000
_cell.length_c   1.000
_cell.angle_alpha   90.00
_cell.angle_beta   90.00
_cell.angle_gamma   90.00
#
_symmetry.space_group_name_H-M   'P 1'
#
loop_
_entity.id
_entity.type
_entity.pdbx_description
1 polymer ?
#
loop_
_entity_poly.entity_id
_entity_poly.type
_entity_poly.pdbx_seq_one_letter_code
_entity_poly.pdbx_strand_id
1 'polypeptide(L)'
;MGALKIHELPEQERPREKLAAHGAAALTDSELIGILLRTGIPGANAVDIGRQLIVKFGSLAALARASLTELAKTKGVGRAKGVQLAAAFGLASRLARENVADAPLNTPAQIFELLGAEMRQLGQESLRVVLLDSKLRLLRVEQVSLGSLNECLAHPREILRPAVLHNAFAFVLVHNHPSGDPSPSDADRRVTIRISEAAKMLQVQFFDHVILGSPAENRAAYFSFREAGVI
;
A
#
# COMPACT_ATOMS: atom_id res chain seq x y z
N MET A 1 -32.30 -18.94 -20.72
CA MET A 1 -31.38 -18.65 -21.85
C MET A 1 -29.96 -18.72 -21.30
N GLY A 2 -29.10 -19.57 -21.86
CA GLY A 2 -27.71 -19.68 -21.39
C GLY A 2 -26.92 -18.42 -21.73
N ALA A 3 -25.96 -18.04 -20.88
CA ALA A 3 -25.04 -16.95 -21.21
C ALA A 3 -24.32 -17.26 -22.53
N LEU A 4 -24.27 -16.28 -23.43
CA LEU A 4 -23.52 -16.37 -24.69
C LEU A 4 -22.08 -16.76 -24.41
N LYS A 5 -21.55 -17.71 -25.18
CA LYS A 5 -20.14 -18.06 -25.11
C LYS A 5 -19.32 -16.92 -25.69
N ILE A 6 -18.11 -16.71 -25.17
CA ILE A 6 -17.27 -15.58 -25.59
C ILE A 6 -16.97 -15.63 -27.10
N HIS A 7 -16.78 -16.81 -27.69
CA HIS A 7 -16.53 -16.91 -29.14
C HIS A 7 -17.75 -16.59 -30.01
N GLU A 8 -18.96 -16.58 -29.43
CA GLU A 8 -20.19 -16.20 -30.11
C GLU A 8 -20.38 -14.67 -30.13
N LEU A 9 -19.60 -13.92 -29.35
CA LEU A 9 -19.56 -12.46 -29.41
C LEU A 9 -18.89 -11.98 -30.70
N PRO A 10 -19.28 -10.80 -31.23
CA PRO A 10 -18.52 -10.11 -32.25
C PRO A 10 -17.04 -10.03 -31.86
N GLU A 11 -16.13 -10.22 -32.81
CA GLU A 11 -14.70 -10.32 -32.51
C GLU A 11 -14.16 -9.12 -31.71
N GLN A 12 -14.61 -7.92 -32.06
CA GLN A 12 -14.31 -6.66 -31.36
C GLN A 12 -14.82 -6.57 -29.91
N GLU A 13 -15.80 -7.38 -29.54
CA GLU A 13 -16.34 -7.47 -28.17
C GLU A 13 -15.72 -8.62 -27.37
N ARG A 14 -14.94 -9.48 -28.00
CA ARG A 14 -14.25 -10.56 -27.30
C ARG A 14 -13.11 -9.96 -26.48
N PRO A 15 -12.99 -10.27 -25.18
CA PRO A 15 -12.05 -9.57 -24.31
C PRO A 15 -10.58 -9.60 -24.76
N ARG A 16 -10.10 -10.73 -25.31
CA ARG A 16 -8.67 -10.83 -25.68
C ARG A 16 -8.36 -10.03 -26.93
N GLU A 17 -9.26 -10.06 -27.89
CA GLU A 17 -9.19 -9.35 -29.16
C GLU A 17 -9.32 -7.85 -28.91
N LYS A 18 -10.26 -7.44 -28.06
CA LYS A 18 -10.41 -6.07 -27.57
C LYS A 18 -9.15 -5.57 -26.84
N LEU A 19 -8.54 -6.41 -25.98
CA LEU A 19 -7.29 -6.09 -25.29
C LEU A 19 -6.15 -5.88 -26.29
N ALA A 20 -6.04 -6.74 -27.31
CA ALA A 20 -5.00 -6.64 -28.33
C ALA A 20 -5.17 -5.40 -29.22
N ALA A 21 -6.39 -5.02 -29.54
CA ALA A 21 -6.69 -3.88 -30.42
C ALA A 21 -6.62 -2.52 -29.70
N HIS A 22 -7.07 -2.45 -28.44
CA HIS A 22 -7.31 -1.17 -27.75
C HIS A 22 -6.64 -1.05 -26.37
N GLY A 23 -5.92 -2.08 -25.94
CA GLY A 23 -5.24 -2.11 -24.64
C GLY A 23 -6.20 -2.30 -23.45
N ALA A 24 -5.62 -2.39 -22.25
CA ALA A 24 -6.36 -2.72 -21.03
C ALA A 24 -7.40 -1.66 -20.64
N ALA A 25 -7.18 -0.39 -20.99
CA ALA A 25 -8.08 0.72 -20.66
C ALA A 25 -9.46 0.61 -21.34
N ALA A 26 -9.58 -0.16 -22.42
CA ALA A 26 -10.85 -0.40 -23.09
C ALA A 26 -11.70 -1.49 -22.42
N LEU A 27 -11.17 -2.20 -21.42
CA LEU A 27 -11.82 -3.32 -20.77
C LEU A 27 -12.35 -2.93 -19.39
N THR A 28 -13.49 -3.50 -19.04
CA THR A 28 -14.01 -3.53 -17.68
C THR A 28 -13.21 -4.50 -16.80
N ASP A 29 -13.27 -4.31 -15.48
CA ASP A 29 -12.68 -5.24 -14.51
C ASP A 29 -13.16 -6.69 -14.73
N SER A 30 -14.44 -6.86 -15.08
CA SER A 30 -15.02 -8.18 -15.35
C SER A 30 -14.42 -8.84 -16.59
N GLU A 31 -14.12 -8.06 -17.64
CA GLU A 31 -13.44 -8.56 -18.84
C GLU A 31 -11.97 -8.91 -18.55
N LEU A 32 -11.25 -8.07 -17.80
CA LEU A 32 -9.86 -8.33 -17.38
C LEU A 32 -9.77 -9.61 -16.54
N ILE A 33 -10.66 -9.76 -15.55
CA ILE A 33 -10.77 -10.99 -14.76
C ILE A 33 -11.15 -12.16 -15.66
N GLY A 34 -12.09 -11.99 -16.59
CA GLY A 34 -12.51 -13.03 -17.53
C GLY A 34 -11.36 -13.55 -18.41
N ILE A 35 -10.47 -12.67 -18.86
CA ILE A 35 -9.25 -13.05 -19.60
C ILE A 35 -8.37 -13.96 -18.74
N LEU A 36 -8.13 -13.57 -17.48
CA LEU A 36 -7.36 -14.37 -16.53
C LEU A 36 -8.04 -15.71 -16.26
N LEU A 37 -9.34 -15.75 -16.01
CA LEU A 37 -10.05 -17.00 -15.75
C LEU A 37 -10.07 -17.97 -16.94
N ARG A 38 -9.87 -17.44 -18.17
CA ARG A 38 -9.83 -18.11 -19.48
C ARG A 38 -11.13 -18.80 -19.92
N THR A 39 -11.79 -19.52 -19.02
CA THR A 39 -12.96 -20.33 -19.30
C THR A 39 -14.07 -20.09 -18.29
N GLY A 40 -15.31 -20.24 -18.75
CA GLY A 40 -16.50 -20.20 -17.92
C GLY A 40 -16.83 -21.54 -17.26
N ILE A 41 -18.09 -21.68 -16.88
CA ILE A 41 -18.75 -22.93 -16.49
C ILE A 41 -20.04 -23.07 -17.32
N PRO A 42 -20.69 -24.24 -17.34
CA PRO A 42 -22.02 -24.34 -17.95
C PRO A 42 -22.97 -23.29 -17.39
N GLY A 43 -23.52 -22.45 -18.28
CA GLY A 43 -24.46 -21.37 -17.94
C GLY A 43 -23.84 -20.00 -17.60
N ALA A 44 -22.51 -19.88 -17.49
CA ALA A 44 -21.85 -18.60 -17.24
C ALA A 44 -20.46 -18.55 -17.91
N ASN A 45 -20.20 -17.54 -18.74
CA ASN A 45 -18.90 -17.39 -19.38
C ASN A 45 -17.86 -16.80 -18.39
N ALA A 46 -16.60 -16.67 -18.82
CA ALA A 46 -15.52 -16.20 -17.94
C ALA A 46 -15.74 -14.75 -17.46
N VAL A 47 -16.33 -13.90 -18.30
CA VAL A 47 -16.67 -12.51 -17.95
C VAL A 47 -17.79 -12.47 -16.92
N ASP A 48 -18.79 -13.35 -17.02
CA ASP A 48 -19.86 -13.46 -16.02
C ASP A 48 -19.31 -13.88 -14.65
N ILE A 49 -18.37 -14.82 -14.61
CA ILE A 49 -17.69 -15.21 -13.37
C ILE A 49 -16.89 -14.02 -12.82
N GLY A 50 -16.22 -13.26 -13.69
CA GLY A 50 -15.54 -12.01 -13.29
C GLY A 50 -16.49 -11.00 -12.66
N ARG A 51 -17.66 -10.80 -13.26
CA ARG A 51 -18.71 -9.93 -12.71
C ARG A 51 -19.21 -10.42 -11.35
N GLN A 52 -19.43 -11.72 -11.18
CA GLN A 52 -19.83 -12.31 -9.90
C GLN A 52 -18.79 -12.08 -8.81
N LEU A 53 -17.49 -12.16 -9.14
CA LEU A 53 -16.41 -11.85 -8.19
C LEU A 53 -16.46 -10.39 -7.76
N ILE A 54 -16.58 -9.44 -8.70
CA ILE A 54 -16.67 -8.02 -8.38
C ILE A 54 -17.88 -7.74 -7.49
N VAL A 55 -19.05 -8.29 -7.81
CA VAL A 55 -20.27 -8.11 -7.00
C VAL A 55 -20.09 -8.71 -5.59
N LYS A 56 -19.53 -9.92 -5.49
CA LYS A 56 -19.36 -10.62 -4.21
C LYS A 56 -18.40 -9.92 -3.26
N PHE A 57 -17.29 -9.38 -3.77
CA PHE A 57 -16.26 -8.75 -2.95
C PHE A 57 -16.41 -7.22 -2.88
N GLY A 58 -17.26 -6.62 -3.71
CA GLY A 58 -17.59 -5.18 -3.70
C GLY A 58 -16.51 -4.26 -4.29
N SER A 59 -15.25 -4.66 -4.28
CA SER A 59 -14.13 -3.89 -4.86
C SER A 59 -12.98 -4.79 -5.30
N LEU A 60 -12.16 -4.31 -6.25
CA LEU A 60 -10.91 -4.97 -6.63
C LEU A 60 -9.95 -5.13 -5.45
N ALA A 61 -9.88 -4.14 -4.55
CA ALA A 61 -9.03 -4.19 -3.37
C ALA A 61 -9.46 -5.31 -2.39
N ALA A 62 -10.77 -5.50 -2.19
CA ALA A 62 -11.28 -6.60 -1.38
C ALA A 62 -11.05 -7.96 -2.07
N LEU A 63 -11.27 -8.04 -3.39
CA LEU A 63 -10.99 -9.26 -4.16
C LEU A 63 -9.51 -9.65 -4.11
N ALA A 64 -8.60 -8.68 -4.22
CA ALA A 64 -7.15 -8.90 -4.16
C ALA A 64 -6.66 -9.42 -2.80
N ARG A 65 -7.39 -9.11 -1.72
CA ARG A 65 -7.08 -9.57 -0.34
C ARG A 65 -7.74 -10.90 0.01
N ALA A 66 -8.65 -11.40 -0.81
CA ALA A 66 -9.37 -12.64 -0.54
C ALA A 66 -8.41 -13.84 -0.51
N SER A 67 -8.58 -14.68 0.50
CA SER A 67 -7.84 -15.95 0.60
C SER A 67 -8.26 -16.91 -0.53
N LEU A 68 -7.40 -17.87 -0.86
CA LEU A 68 -7.73 -18.92 -1.83
C LEU A 68 -9.01 -19.68 -1.44
N THR A 69 -9.24 -19.86 -0.14
CA THR A 69 -10.45 -20.50 0.40
C THR A 69 -11.69 -19.66 0.12
N GLU A 70 -11.63 -18.33 0.24
CA GLU A 70 -12.75 -17.43 -0.05
C GLU A 70 -13.05 -17.33 -1.55
N LEU A 71 -12.00 -17.27 -2.37
CA LEU A 71 -12.12 -17.32 -3.83
C LEU A 71 -12.78 -18.63 -4.29
N ALA A 72 -12.42 -19.76 -3.66
CA ALA A 72 -12.98 -21.08 -3.95
C ALA A 72 -14.48 -21.20 -3.62
N LYS A 73 -15.03 -20.31 -2.79
CA LYS A 73 -16.49 -20.24 -2.53
C LYS A 73 -17.28 -19.67 -3.72
N THR A 74 -16.62 -19.18 -4.77
CA THR A 74 -17.29 -18.68 -5.98
C THR A 74 -17.39 -19.79 -7.02
N LYS A 75 -18.62 -20.12 -7.45
CA LYS A 75 -18.85 -21.18 -8.44
C LYS A 75 -18.09 -20.86 -9.73
N GLY A 76 -17.29 -21.81 -10.21
CA GLY A 76 -16.45 -21.64 -11.40
C GLY A 76 -15.05 -21.08 -11.13
N VAL A 77 -14.70 -20.80 -9.87
CA VAL A 77 -13.36 -20.42 -9.41
C VAL A 77 -12.79 -21.53 -8.54
N GLY A 78 -12.26 -22.58 -9.17
CA GLY A 78 -11.53 -23.64 -8.45
C GLY A 78 -10.11 -23.20 -8.05
N ARG A 79 -9.37 -24.11 -7.40
CA ARG A 79 -8.00 -23.86 -6.91
C ARG A 79 -7.09 -23.22 -7.98
N ALA A 80 -7.08 -23.75 -9.20
CA ALA A 80 -6.22 -23.25 -10.28
C ALA A 80 -6.52 -21.78 -10.64
N LYS A 81 -7.80 -21.44 -10.83
CA LYS A 81 -8.25 -20.07 -11.14
C LYS A 81 -8.02 -19.12 -9.96
N GLY A 82 -8.23 -19.59 -8.73
CA GLY A 82 -7.95 -18.83 -7.52
C GLY A 82 -6.46 -18.49 -7.38
N VAL A 83 -5.57 -19.47 -7.59
CA VAL A 83 -4.11 -19.25 -7.59
C VAL A 83 -3.70 -18.26 -8.68
N GLN A 84 -4.30 -18.35 -9.86
CA GLN A 84 -4.00 -17.45 -10.96
C GLN A 84 -4.39 -15.99 -10.64
N LEU A 85 -5.56 -15.77 -10.03
CA LEU A 85 -5.96 -14.43 -9.58
C LEU A 85 -5.03 -13.91 -8.48
N ALA A 86 -4.72 -14.74 -7.48
CA ALA A 86 -3.80 -14.38 -6.41
C ALA A 86 -2.41 -13.99 -6.95
N ALA A 87 -1.91 -14.72 -7.96
CA ALA A 87 -0.65 -14.40 -8.62
C ALA A 87 -0.72 -13.06 -9.38
N ALA A 88 -1.80 -12.82 -10.13
CA ALA A 88 -2.00 -11.56 -10.86
C ALA A 88 -2.05 -10.35 -9.92
N PHE A 89 -2.82 -10.43 -8.83
CA PHE A 89 -2.87 -9.36 -7.82
C PHE A 89 -1.54 -9.20 -7.07
N GLY A 90 -0.84 -10.29 -6.79
CA GLY A 90 0.50 -10.23 -6.19
C GLY A 90 1.51 -9.48 -7.07
N LEU A 91 1.49 -9.71 -8.39
CA LEU A 91 2.32 -8.96 -9.34
C LEU A 91 1.91 -7.49 -9.41
N ALA A 92 0.62 -7.20 -9.51
CA ALA A 92 0.11 -5.82 -9.52
C ALA A 92 0.51 -5.06 -8.25
N SER A 93 0.45 -5.72 -7.08
CA SER A 93 0.88 -5.12 -5.81
C SER A 93 2.38 -4.83 -5.77
N ARG A 94 3.23 -5.72 -6.32
CA ARG A 94 4.68 -5.47 -6.41
C ARG A 94 4.99 -4.32 -7.36
N LEU A 95 4.38 -4.29 -8.54
CA LEU A 95 4.54 -3.19 -9.50
C LEU A 95 4.09 -1.85 -8.92
N ALA A 96 2.97 -1.83 -8.20
CA ALA A 96 2.50 -0.62 -7.51
C ALA A 96 3.52 -0.13 -6.47
N ARG A 97 4.17 -1.05 -5.74
CA ARG A 97 5.25 -0.70 -4.80
C ARG A 97 6.51 -0.20 -5.50
N GLU A 98 6.86 -0.76 -6.66
CA GLU A 98 7.98 -0.26 -7.49
C GLU A 98 7.71 1.18 -7.96
N ASN A 99 6.50 1.49 -8.41
CA ASN A 99 6.14 2.84 -8.85
C ASN A 99 6.14 3.88 -7.72
N VAL A 100 5.75 3.48 -6.50
CA VAL A 100 5.86 4.35 -5.31
C VAL A 100 7.32 4.57 -4.93
N ALA A 101 8.21 3.60 -5.20
CA ALA A 101 9.63 3.75 -4.90
C ALA A 101 10.34 4.80 -5.77
N ASP A 102 9.86 5.04 -7.00
CA ASP A 102 10.47 5.99 -7.94
C ASP A 102 9.89 7.41 -7.87
N ALA A 103 8.74 7.58 -7.22
CA ALA A 103 8.14 8.89 -6.96
C ALA A 103 8.84 9.57 -5.77
N PRO A 104 9.03 10.91 -5.82
CA PRO A 104 9.54 11.65 -4.67
C PRO A 104 8.52 11.60 -3.52
N LEU A 105 8.96 11.22 -2.32
CA LEU A 105 8.21 11.23 -1.07
C LEU A 105 8.43 12.57 -0.34
N ASN A 106 7.93 13.65 -0.94
CA ASN A 106 8.18 15.02 -0.48
C ASN A 106 6.99 15.66 0.26
N THR A 107 5.90 14.90 0.46
CA THR A 107 4.72 15.29 1.23
C THR A 107 4.33 14.20 2.25
N PRO A 108 3.73 14.56 3.39
CA PRO A 108 3.28 13.57 4.38
C PRO A 108 2.12 12.71 3.87
N ALA A 109 1.32 13.21 2.92
CA ALA A 109 0.29 12.42 2.23
C ALA A 109 0.90 11.20 1.53
N GLN A 110 2.04 11.36 0.84
CA GLN A 110 2.73 10.24 0.19
C GLN A 110 3.35 9.26 1.20
N ILE A 111 3.85 9.75 2.34
CA ILE A 111 4.31 8.90 3.45
C ILE A 111 3.14 8.07 4.01
N PHE A 112 1.97 8.69 4.16
CA PHE A 112 0.75 8.01 4.58
C PHE A 112 0.26 6.99 3.54
N GLU A 113 0.35 7.29 2.25
CA GLU A 113 0.02 6.32 1.19
C GLU A 113 0.98 5.12 1.19
N LEU A 114 2.28 5.36 1.41
CA LEU A 114 3.30 4.33 1.47
C LEU A 114 3.10 3.36 2.64
N LEU A 115 2.87 3.89 3.85
CA LEU A 115 2.94 3.11 5.10
C LEU A 115 1.62 3.00 5.86
N GLY A 116 0.67 3.90 5.61
CA GLY A 116 -0.54 4.04 6.40
C GLY A 116 -1.37 2.76 6.43
N ALA A 117 -1.55 2.09 5.31
CA ALA A 117 -2.35 0.85 5.25
C ALA A 117 -1.77 -0.29 6.11
N GLU A 118 -0.44 -0.43 6.14
CA GLU A 118 0.25 -1.47 6.90
C GLU A 118 0.33 -1.11 8.39
N MET A 119 0.83 0.09 8.71
CA MET A 119 1.12 0.47 10.09
C MET A 119 -0.13 0.65 10.94
N ARG A 120 -1.28 1.02 10.34
CA ARG A 120 -2.57 1.07 11.05
C ARG A 120 -3.08 -0.29 11.51
N GLN A 121 -2.60 -1.39 10.92
CA GLN A 121 -3.00 -2.74 11.33
C GLN A 121 -2.18 -3.25 12.52
N LEU A 122 -1.15 -2.52 12.94
CA LEU A 122 -0.33 -2.90 14.08
C LEU A 122 -1.06 -2.57 15.38
N GLY A 123 -1.30 -3.60 16.20
CA GLY A 123 -1.91 -3.45 17.52
C GLY A 123 -1.01 -2.82 18.59
N GLN A 124 0.18 -2.37 18.20
CA GLN A 124 1.17 -1.70 19.03
C GLN A 124 1.87 -0.61 18.23
N GLU A 125 2.47 0.36 18.92
CA GLU A 125 3.27 1.40 18.29
C GLU A 125 4.49 0.78 17.59
N SER A 126 4.82 1.28 16.41
CA SER A 126 5.99 0.91 15.64
C SER A 126 6.66 2.18 15.14
N LEU A 127 7.92 2.38 15.54
CA LEU A 127 8.75 3.46 15.02
C LEU A 127 9.55 2.96 13.83
N ARG A 128 9.45 3.68 12.71
CA ARG A 128 10.13 3.37 11.46
C ARG A 128 10.86 4.59 10.94
N VAL A 129 11.91 4.33 10.16
CA VAL A 129 12.67 5.35 9.45
C VAL A 129 12.56 5.05 7.96
N VAL A 130 12.01 6.02 7.22
CA VAL A 130 11.94 6.00 5.77
C VAL A 130 13.19 6.70 5.24
N LEU A 131 14.05 5.96 4.57
CA LEU A 131 15.32 6.45 4.02
C LEU A 131 15.12 6.90 2.58
N LEU A 132 15.63 8.10 2.28
CA LEU A 132 15.43 8.77 1.01
C LEU A 132 16.75 9.09 0.30
N ASP A 133 16.73 9.04 -1.03
CA ASP A 133 17.83 9.48 -1.87
C ASP A 133 17.83 11.00 -2.08
N SER A 134 18.81 11.51 -2.85
CA SER A 134 18.94 12.94 -3.18
C SER A 134 17.77 13.53 -3.99
N LYS A 135 16.91 12.68 -4.58
CA LYS A 135 15.68 13.05 -5.29
C LYS A 135 14.44 12.82 -4.42
N LEU A 136 14.63 12.58 -3.12
CA LEU A 136 13.59 12.24 -2.14
C LEU A 136 12.82 10.96 -2.48
N ARG A 137 13.42 10.03 -3.21
CA ARG A 137 12.81 8.73 -3.55
C ARG A 137 13.11 7.71 -2.47
N LEU A 138 12.26 6.70 -2.36
CA LEU A 138 12.41 5.66 -1.35
C LEU A 138 13.66 4.82 -1.62
N LEU A 139 14.62 4.84 -0.69
CA LEU A 139 15.69 3.86 -0.65
C LEU A 139 15.25 2.60 0.11
N ARG A 140 14.66 2.79 1.29
CA ARG A 140 14.38 1.71 2.24
C ARG A 140 13.48 2.19 3.39
N VAL A 141 12.76 1.27 4.01
CA VAL A 141 12.07 1.49 5.30
C VAL A 141 12.67 0.55 6.33
N GLU A 142 13.17 1.08 7.44
CA GLU A 142 13.73 0.31 8.54
C GLU A 142 12.85 0.47 9.79
N GLN A 143 12.55 -0.65 10.46
CA GLN A 143 11.85 -0.62 11.74
C GLN A 143 12.87 -0.44 12.87
N VAL A 144 12.75 0.64 13.63
CA VAL A 144 13.63 0.96 14.76
C VAL A 144 13.11 0.35 16.05
N SER A 145 11.80 0.41 16.28
CA SER A 145 11.19 -0.18 17.49
C SER A 145 9.80 -0.73 17.23
N LEU A 146 9.37 -1.62 18.12
CA LEU A 146 8.03 -2.21 18.16
C LEU A 146 7.59 -2.30 19.64
N GLY A 147 6.47 -1.66 19.98
CA GLY A 147 6.01 -1.43 21.36
C GLY A 147 5.99 0.06 21.71
N SER A 148 5.52 0.39 22.93
CA SER A 148 5.45 1.78 23.44
C SER A 148 6.73 2.55 23.17
N LEU A 149 6.61 3.78 22.66
CA LEU A 149 7.66 4.81 22.58
C LEU A 149 8.14 5.22 23.99
N ASN A 150 8.74 4.30 24.73
CA ASN A 150 9.45 4.62 25.95
C ASN A 150 10.78 5.29 25.60
N GLU A 151 11.21 6.29 26.38
CA GLU A 151 12.44 7.09 26.17
C GLU A 151 13.71 6.24 25.96
N CYS A 152 13.70 4.97 26.39
CA CYS A 152 14.82 4.03 26.23
C CYS A 152 14.96 3.44 24.80
N LEU A 153 13.88 3.39 24.00
CA LEU A 153 13.83 2.68 22.70
C LEU A 153 13.97 3.61 21.47
N ALA A 154 13.88 4.93 21.63
CA ALA A 154 13.99 5.91 20.54
C ALA A 154 15.24 6.80 20.67
N HIS A 155 16.40 6.20 20.95
CA HIS A 155 17.64 6.95 21.07
C HIS A 155 18.13 7.43 19.69
N PRO A 156 18.65 8.67 19.54
CA PRO A 156 19.10 9.19 18.25
C PRO A 156 20.07 8.29 17.49
N ARG A 157 20.96 7.60 18.20
CA ARG A 157 21.86 6.59 17.59
C ARG A 157 21.09 5.51 16.82
N GLU A 158 20.00 4.98 17.36
CA GLU A 158 19.27 3.86 16.73
C GLU A 158 18.47 4.35 15.52
N ILE A 159 17.92 5.56 15.61
CA ILE A 159 17.16 6.19 14.51
C ILE A 159 18.08 6.63 13.36
N LEU A 160 19.26 7.17 13.68
CA LEU A 160 20.19 7.70 12.66
C LEU A 160 21.11 6.61 12.09
N ARG A 161 21.31 5.50 12.80
CA ARG A 161 22.14 4.37 12.33
C ARG A 161 21.72 3.86 10.94
N PRO A 162 20.43 3.57 10.66
CA PRO A 162 19.98 3.21 9.31
C PRO A 162 20.35 4.22 8.24
N ALA A 163 20.20 5.52 8.53
CA ALA A 163 20.50 6.57 7.56
C ALA A 163 21.99 6.59 7.18
N VAL A 164 22.88 6.42 8.16
CA VAL A 164 24.32 6.32 7.92
C VAL A 164 24.68 5.02 7.19
N LEU A 165 24.18 3.88 7.64
CA LEU A 165 24.50 2.56 7.04
C LEU A 165 24.08 2.44 5.58
N HIS A 166 22.99 3.10 5.20
CA HIS A 166 22.44 3.03 3.85
C HIS A 166 22.76 4.25 3.00
N ASN A 167 23.66 5.14 3.46
CA ASN A 167 24.04 6.37 2.77
C ASN A 167 22.82 7.20 2.35
N ALA A 168 21.82 7.30 3.23
CA ALA A 168 20.61 8.05 2.95
C ALA A 168 20.92 9.55 2.90
N PHE A 169 20.36 10.24 1.91
CA PHE A 169 20.47 11.70 1.80
C PHE A 169 19.57 12.37 2.83
N ALA A 170 18.33 11.88 2.93
CA ALA A 170 17.35 12.35 3.88
C ALA A 170 16.61 11.18 4.52
N PHE A 171 15.90 11.45 5.63
CA PHE A 171 15.00 10.47 6.23
C PHE A 171 13.73 11.12 6.78
N VAL A 172 12.68 10.32 6.85
CA VAL A 172 11.42 10.66 7.55
C VAL A 172 11.25 9.68 8.70
N LEU A 173 10.97 10.20 9.89
CA LEU A 173 10.58 9.39 11.04
C LEU A 173 9.07 9.14 10.97
N VAL A 174 8.64 7.91 11.22
CA VAL A 174 7.22 7.54 11.13
C VAL A 174 6.84 6.64 12.29
N HIS A 175 5.75 6.92 12.99
CA HIS A 175 5.14 5.96 13.89
C HIS A 175 3.63 5.96 13.81
N ASN A 176 3.01 4.85 14.22
CA ASN A 176 1.56 4.75 14.34
C ASN A 176 1.12 4.92 15.79
N HIS A 177 -0.06 5.52 15.98
CA HIS A 177 -0.80 5.43 17.23
C HIS A 177 -1.93 4.40 17.09
N PRO A 178 -1.89 3.27 17.83
CA PRO A 178 -2.96 2.25 17.78
C PRO A 178 -4.34 2.78 18.16
N SER A 179 -4.42 3.88 18.92
CA SER A 179 -5.67 4.60 19.22
C SER A 179 -6.33 5.22 17.99
N GLY A 180 -5.58 5.35 16.90
CA GLY A 180 -6.01 6.02 15.66
C GLY A 180 -6.00 7.55 15.75
N ASP A 181 -5.60 8.16 16.86
CA ASP A 181 -5.41 9.61 16.97
C ASP A 181 -3.97 10.00 16.63
N PRO A 182 -3.71 10.73 15.52
CA PRO A 182 -2.34 11.10 15.15
C PRO A 182 -1.78 12.29 15.94
N SER A 183 -2.51 12.84 16.92
CA SER A 183 -2.03 13.98 17.70
C SER A 183 -0.74 13.64 18.45
N PRO A 184 0.32 14.46 18.37
CA PRO A 184 1.60 14.17 19.00
C PRO A 184 1.53 14.36 20.52
N SER A 185 2.13 13.43 21.25
CA SER A 185 2.42 13.57 22.68
C SER A 185 3.60 14.50 22.93
N ASP A 186 3.80 14.90 24.20
CA ASP A 186 5.01 15.64 24.58
C ASP A 186 6.28 14.81 24.40
N ALA A 187 6.19 13.48 24.51
CA ALA A 187 7.31 12.58 24.26
C ALA A 187 7.71 12.61 22.78
N ASP A 188 6.75 12.58 21.87
CA ASP A 188 6.99 12.68 20.42
C ASP A 188 7.69 14.00 20.08
N ARG A 189 7.24 15.10 20.67
CA ARG A 189 7.87 16.43 20.48
C ARG A 189 9.31 16.44 20.94
N ARG A 190 9.61 15.93 22.14
CA ARG A 190 10.98 15.85 22.68
C ARG A 190 11.88 14.99 21.80
N VAL A 191 11.40 13.82 21.39
CA VAL A 191 12.15 12.93 20.48
C VAL A 191 12.42 13.65 19.16
N THR A 192 11.42 14.26 18.54
CA THR A 192 11.56 14.98 17.26
C THR A 192 12.64 16.04 17.31
N ILE A 193 12.62 16.89 18.35
CA ILE A 193 13.60 17.98 18.51
C ILE A 193 15.01 17.40 18.67
N ARG A 194 15.17 16.40 19.55
CA ARG A 194 16.46 15.75 19.80
C ARG A 194 17.02 15.06 18.55
N ILE A 195 16.17 14.45 17.74
CA ILE A 195 16.55 13.85 16.46
C ILE A 195 16.95 14.90 15.44
N SER A 196 16.21 16.01 15.35
CA SER A 196 16.54 17.13 14.47
C SER A 196 17.94 17.69 14.77
N GLU A 197 18.27 17.91 16.05
CA GLU A 197 19.59 18.37 16.46
C GLU A 197 20.70 17.37 16.10
N ALA A 198 20.49 16.08 16.41
CA ALA A 198 21.48 15.04 16.12
C ALA A 198 21.68 14.82 14.60
N ALA A 199 20.61 14.89 13.81
CA ALA A 199 20.66 14.78 12.36
C ALA A 199 21.46 15.93 11.74
N LYS A 200 21.29 17.16 12.24
CA LYS A 200 22.10 18.32 11.83
C LYS A 200 23.59 18.10 12.09
N MET A 201 23.96 17.52 13.24
CA MET A 201 25.37 17.23 13.56
C MET A 201 25.98 16.18 12.61
N LEU A 202 25.20 15.16 12.21
CA LEU A 202 25.65 14.13 11.27
C LEU A 202 25.49 14.53 9.80
N GLN A 203 24.98 15.73 9.52
CA GLN A 203 24.69 16.23 8.17
C GLN A 203 23.77 15.29 7.36
N VAL A 204 22.83 14.64 8.04
CA VAL A 204 21.77 13.86 7.41
C VAL A 204 20.48 14.68 7.46
N GLN A 205 19.79 14.84 6.33
CA GLN A 205 18.60 15.69 6.29
C GLN A 205 17.41 15.01 6.96
N PHE A 206 16.99 15.52 8.12
CA PHE A 206 15.73 15.11 8.72
C PHE A 206 14.57 15.84 8.02
N PHE A 207 13.82 15.13 7.20
CA PHE A 207 12.83 15.72 6.30
C PHE A 207 11.49 15.96 6.99
N ASP A 208 10.98 14.99 7.74
CA ASP A 208 9.73 15.12 8.49
C ASP A 208 9.65 14.07 9.61
N HIS A 209 8.72 14.28 10.53
CA HIS A 209 8.19 13.26 11.43
C HIS A 209 6.68 13.15 11.21
N VAL A 210 6.22 11.95 10.83
CA VAL A 210 4.81 11.70 10.51
C VAL A 210 4.21 10.69 11.48
N ILE A 211 3.16 11.10 12.19
CA ILE A 211 2.37 10.21 13.04
C ILE A 211 1.17 9.71 12.24
N LEU A 212 1.01 8.39 12.14
CA LEU A 212 -0.08 7.75 11.40
C LEU A 212 -1.22 7.39 12.37
N GLY A 213 -2.40 7.93 12.08
CA GLY A 213 -3.65 7.62 12.78
C GLY A 213 -4.61 6.86 11.87
N SER A 214 -5.88 6.78 12.27
CA SER A 214 -6.97 6.19 11.47
C SER A 214 -7.88 7.29 10.95
N PRO A 215 -8.15 7.37 9.64
CA PRO A 215 -9.10 8.34 9.09
C PRO A 215 -10.50 8.10 9.65
N ALA A 216 -11.13 9.16 10.14
CA ALA A 216 -12.53 9.20 10.58
C ALA A 216 -13.15 10.54 10.14
N GLU A 217 -14.49 10.65 10.12
CA GLU A 217 -15.21 11.82 9.59
C GLU A 217 -14.74 13.17 10.19
N ASN A 218 -14.19 13.17 11.41
CA ASN A 218 -13.69 14.36 12.10
C ASN A 218 -12.22 14.24 12.54
N ARG A 219 -11.41 13.42 11.86
CA ARG A 219 -10.02 13.19 12.26
C ARG A 219 -9.09 13.06 11.08
N ALA A 220 -8.00 13.81 11.11
CA ALA A 220 -6.91 13.68 10.15
C ALA A 220 -6.34 12.25 10.18
N ALA A 221 -5.92 11.75 9.03
CA ALA A 221 -5.33 10.41 8.93
C ALA A 221 -3.87 10.36 9.42
N TYR A 222 -3.23 11.52 9.52
CA TYR A 222 -1.85 11.68 9.98
C TYR A 222 -1.62 13.07 10.57
N PHE A 223 -0.47 13.23 11.23
CA PHE A 223 0.09 14.52 11.67
C PHE A 223 1.52 14.63 11.15
N SER A 224 1.88 15.80 10.60
CA SER A 224 3.24 16.12 10.15
C SER A 224 3.85 17.22 11.02
N PHE A 225 5.02 16.96 11.59
CA PHE A 225 5.74 17.96 12.37
C PHE A 225 6.28 19.11 11.51
N ARG A 226 6.65 18.82 10.25
CA ARG A 226 7.08 19.83 9.28
C ARG A 226 5.94 20.75 8.87
N GLU A 227 4.77 20.21 8.53
CA GLU A 227 3.60 21.04 8.19
C GLU A 227 3.11 21.87 9.39
N ALA A 228 3.28 21.35 10.61
CA ALA A 228 3.00 22.07 11.85
C ALA A 228 4.08 23.12 12.24
N GLY A 229 5.17 23.25 11.47
CA GLY A 229 6.23 24.23 11.71
C GLY A 229 7.12 23.94 12.92
N VAL A 230 7.19 22.68 13.37
CA VAL A 230 8.03 22.29 14.52
C VAL A 230 9.47 22.00 14.11
N ILE A 231 9.69 21.59 12.85
CA ILE A 231 11.00 21.29 12.24
C ILE A 231 11.13 21.90 10.86
#